data_AF-A0A0J9S1L0-F1
#
_entry.id   AF-A0A0J9S1L0-F1
#
_cell.length_a   1.000
_cell.length_b   1.000
_cell.length_c   1.000
_cell.angle_alpha   90.00
_cell.angle_beta   90.00
_cell.angle_gamma   90.00
#
_symmetry.space_group_name_H-M   'P 1'
#
loop_
_entity.id
_entity.type
_entity.pdbx_description
1 polymer ?
#
loop_
_entity_poly.entity_id
_entity_poly.type
_entity_poly.pdbx_seq_one_letter_code
_entity_poly.pdbx_strand_id
1 'polypeptide(L)'
;MYEQFDKPLDNIDRKKKIYEGMCKLFISSMGKKEEDYLDFCMKYLRNLDPYCIYPNICKNNSERCNNLNYWLYDSIVKKKLDNKVISNFYDKTMSYVSNRHNKFMCYYYSYDECFREPENILKLLNFQSNINIIEQILKDRDHEHYCFCEKYIYECVNIYKKMHNTYCSTSTISDSIDNATCNNLRTFSSIYSIFLSSVQNFNDKIPTLDLKNNEFLIECSIKKKEPEPLSDRNDNPDSSISLTVQRTLGTAAGISSLLAVLYKVNANTYLNILTTRKTDKQ
;
A
#
# COMPACT_ATOMS: atom_id res chain seq x y z
N MET A 1 3.00 -7.26 0.40
CA MET A 1 3.29 -6.31 -0.71
C MET A 1 4.76 -5.86 -0.76
N TYR A 2 5.34 -5.44 0.38
CA TYR A 2 6.69 -4.85 0.41
C TYR A 2 7.84 -5.82 0.21
N GLU A 3 7.63 -7.10 0.51
CA GLU A 3 8.67 -8.12 0.36
C GLU A 3 9.27 -8.15 -1.04
N GLN A 4 8.48 -7.90 -2.10
CA GLN A 4 9.03 -7.82 -3.46
C GLN A 4 9.98 -6.63 -3.65
N PHE A 5 9.69 -5.50 -3.01
CA PHE A 5 10.51 -4.30 -3.05
C PHE A 5 11.76 -4.47 -2.17
N ASP A 6 11.69 -5.35 -1.16
CA ASP A 6 12.82 -5.73 -0.30
C ASP A 6 13.65 -6.91 -0.82
N LYS A 7 13.20 -7.62 -1.86
CA LYS A 7 14.00 -8.70 -2.48
C LYS A 7 15.41 -8.19 -2.81
N PRO A 8 16.45 -9.02 -2.70
CA PRO A 8 17.76 -8.65 -3.21
C PRO A 8 17.76 -8.58 -4.75
N LEU A 9 18.80 -7.99 -5.33
CA LEU A 9 19.05 -8.09 -6.77
C LEU A 9 19.67 -9.45 -7.06
N ASP A 10 19.18 -10.13 -8.09
CA ASP A 10 19.70 -11.43 -8.46
C ASP A 10 21.12 -11.31 -9.03
N ASN A 11 21.99 -12.28 -8.76
CA ASN A 11 23.43 -12.21 -9.08
C ASN A 11 23.73 -12.22 -10.59
N ILE A 12 22.73 -12.56 -11.41
CA ILE A 12 22.86 -12.73 -12.87
C ILE A 12 22.49 -11.42 -13.62
N ASP A 13 21.97 -10.40 -12.93
CA ASP A 13 21.54 -9.16 -13.56
C ASP A 13 22.74 -8.28 -13.96
N ARG A 14 22.93 -8.04 -15.27
CA ARG A 14 23.86 -6.99 -15.75
C ARG A 14 23.56 -5.63 -15.12
N LYS A 15 22.29 -5.39 -14.76
CA LYS A 15 21.82 -4.20 -14.06
C LYS A 15 22.43 -4.06 -12.66
N LYS A 16 22.80 -5.16 -11.99
CA LYS A 16 23.36 -5.14 -10.63
C LYS A 16 24.65 -4.32 -10.56
N LYS A 17 25.61 -4.59 -11.46
CA LYS A 17 26.89 -3.84 -11.49
C LYS A 17 26.68 -2.35 -11.78
N ILE A 18 25.73 -2.03 -12.66
CA ILE A 18 25.37 -0.65 -13.00
C ILE A 18 24.80 0.06 -11.76
N TYR A 19 23.81 -0.54 -11.12
CA TYR A 19 23.19 0.03 -9.92
C TYR A 19 24.16 0.13 -8.75
N GLU A 20 25.02 -0.86 -8.55
CA GLU A 20 26.05 -0.81 -7.52
C GLU A 20 27.01 0.37 -7.75
N GLY A 21 27.51 0.54 -8.98
CA GLY A 21 28.36 1.67 -9.36
C GLY A 21 27.67 3.02 -9.16
N MET A 22 26.42 3.15 -9.60
CA MET A 22 25.61 4.35 -9.38
C MET A 22 25.43 4.64 -7.89
N CYS A 23 25.06 3.63 -7.10
CA CYS A 23 24.83 3.80 -5.68
C CYS A 23 26.08 4.23 -4.92
N LYS A 24 27.24 3.62 -5.21
CA LYS A 24 28.53 4.03 -4.61
C LYS A 24 28.85 5.49 -4.93
N LEU A 25 28.67 5.90 -6.18
CA LEU A 25 28.83 7.31 -6.59
C LEU A 25 27.86 8.24 -5.85
N PHE A 26 26.59 7.87 -5.76
CA PHE A 26 25.57 8.69 -5.10
C PHE A 26 25.85 8.86 -3.61
N ILE A 27 26.15 7.75 -2.92
CA ILE A 27 26.45 7.71 -1.50
C ILE A 27 27.71 8.53 -1.18
N SER A 28 28.79 8.30 -1.93
CA SER A 28 30.06 9.03 -1.77
C SER A 28 29.87 10.54 -1.96
N SER A 29 29.12 10.95 -2.99
CA SER A 29 28.85 12.38 -3.24
C SER A 29 28.01 13.07 -2.16
N MET A 30 27.35 12.32 -1.28
CA MET A 30 26.62 12.86 -0.12
C MET A 30 27.46 12.83 1.17
N GLY A 31 28.72 12.35 1.12
CA GLY A 31 29.55 12.15 2.30
C GLY A 31 28.99 11.09 3.26
N LYS A 32 28.19 10.14 2.74
CA LYS A 32 27.57 9.06 3.52
C LYS A 32 28.41 7.79 3.40
N LYS A 33 28.25 6.86 4.35
CA LYS A 33 28.96 5.58 4.31
C LYS A 33 28.22 4.56 3.45
N GLU A 34 28.96 3.78 2.68
CA GLU A 34 28.39 2.73 1.83
C GLU A 34 27.64 1.67 2.64
N GLU A 35 28.19 1.26 3.78
CA GLU A 35 27.60 0.24 4.67
C GLU A 35 26.15 0.55 5.10
N ASP A 36 25.82 1.84 5.23
CA ASP A 36 24.52 2.28 5.73
C ASP A 36 23.44 2.33 4.62
N TYR A 37 23.85 2.58 3.36
CA TYR A 37 22.91 2.97 2.30
C TYR A 37 22.97 2.13 1.02
N LEU A 38 24.02 1.32 0.82
CA LEU A 38 24.23 0.61 -0.44
C LEU A 38 23.09 -0.36 -0.76
N ASP A 39 22.68 -1.18 0.20
CA ASP A 39 21.57 -2.13 0.03
C ASP A 39 20.25 -1.42 -0.30
N PHE A 40 19.93 -0.34 0.43
CA PHE A 40 18.74 0.45 0.21
C PHE A 40 18.75 1.09 -1.19
N CYS A 41 19.85 1.76 -1.55
CA CYS A 41 19.98 2.41 -2.85
C CYS A 41 19.84 1.39 -4.00
N MET A 42 20.46 0.21 -3.87
CA MET A 42 20.34 -0.82 -4.91
C MET A 42 18.90 -1.31 -5.07
N LYS A 43 18.19 -1.57 -3.96
CA LYS A 43 16.77 -1.94 -3.98
C LYS A 43 15.93 -0.83 -4.61
N TYR A 44 16.19 0.42 -4.23
CA TYR A 44 15.51 1.60 -4.77
C TYR A 44 15.66 1.69 -6.29
N LEU A 45 16.89 1.71 -6.81
CA LEU A 45 17.14 1.78 -8.27
C LEU A 45 16.51 0.62 -9.03
N ARG A 46 16.55 -0.61 -8.48
CA ARG A 46 15.89 -1.75 -9.11
C ARG A 46 14.37 -1.56 -9.15
N ASN A 47 13.77 -1.08 -8.07
CA ASN A 47 12.32 -0.91 -7.98
C ASN A 47 11.80 0.20 -8.89
N LEU A 48 12.61 1.24 -9.05
CA LEU A 48 12.40 2.38 -9.93
C LEU A 48 12.60 2.04 -11.41
N ASP A 49 13.50 1.09 -11.70
CA ASP A 49 13.94 0.65 -13.03
C ASP A 49 14.20 1.81 -14.00
N PRO A 50 15.18 2.69 -13.69
CA PRO A 50 15.43 3.94 -14.42
C PRO A 50 15.80 3.76 -15.90
N TYR A 51 16.18 2.55 -16.29
CA TYR A 51 16.55 2.21 -17.67
C TYR A 51 15.40 1.57 -18.45
N CYS A 52 14.17 1.58 -17.92
CA CYS A 52 13.03 1.04 -18.63
C CYS A 52 12.59 1.97 -19.77
N ILE A 53 12.62 1.46 -21.00
CA ILE A 53 12.36 2.23 -22.24
C ILE A 53 11.03 1.85 -22.89
N TYR A 54 10.47 0.69 -22.54
CA TYR A 54 9.31 0.10 -23.22
C TYR A 54 8.06 0.17 -22.32
N PRO A 55 7.08 1.06 -22.59
CA PRO A 55 5.94 1.28 -21.71
C PRO A 55 5.10 0.02 -21.40
N ASN A 56 5.03 -0.93 -22.34
CA ASN A 56 4.34 -2.21 -22.15
C ASN A 56 5.08 -3.20 -21.22
N ILE A 57 6.35 -2.92 -20.92
CA ILE A 57 7.21 -3.71 -20.02
C ILE A 57 7.44 -2.94 -18.71
N CYS A 58 7.50 -1.61 -18.79
CA CYS A 58 7.68 -0.75 -17.62
C CYS A 58 6.50 -0.92 -16.68
N LYS A 59 6.83 -1.31 -15.44
CA LYS A 59 5.85 -1.45 -14.38
C LYS A 59 5.66 -0.08 -13.72
N ASN A 60 5.16 0.89 -14.48
CA ASN A 60 5.02 2.29 -14.05
C ASN A 60 3.56 2.75 -14.02
N ASN A 61 2.61 1.82 -13.94
CA ASN A 61 1.23 2.21 -13.68
C ASN A 61 1.13 2.93 -12.31
N SER A 62 0.13 3.80 -12.19
CA SER A 62 -0.08 4.62 -10.99
C SER A 62 -0.12 3.79 -9.71
N GLU A 63 -0.76 2.62 -9.76
CA GLU A 63 -0.82 1.65 -8.66
C GLU A 63 0.57 1.25 -8.14
N ARG A 64 1.47 0.82 -9.03
CA ARG A 64 2.81 0.41 -8.62
C ARG A 64 3.65 1.57 -8.11
N CYS A 65 3.50 2.76 -8.70
CA CYS A 65 4.20 3.94 -8.21
C CYS A 65 3.74 4.34 -6.81
N ASN A 66 2.43 4.24 -6.51
CA ASN A 66 1.91 4.45 -5.16
C ASN A 66 2.49 3.41 -4.18
N ASN A 67 2.51 2.13 -4.58
CA ASN A 67 3.05 1.06 -3.74
C ASN A 67 4.56 1.21 -3.49
N LEU A 68 5.33 1.68 -4.47
CA LEU A 68 6.76 2.00 -4.33
C LEU A 68 6.96 3.18 -3.36
N ASN A 69 6.17 4.24 -3.53
CA ASN A 69 6.21 5.41 -2.65
C ASN A 69 5.85 5.06 -1.20
N TYR A 70 4.86 4.19 -0.98
CA TYR A 70 4.60 3.64 0.36
C TYR A 70 5.82 2.88 0.89
N TRP A 71 6.42 2.00 0.09
CA TRP A 71 7.60 1.25 0.53
C TRP A 71 8.75 2.17 0.93
N LEU A 72 8.94 3.27 0.20
CA LEU A 72 9.92 4.31 0.55
C LEU A 72 9.59 4.94 1.91
N TYR A 73 8.33 5.34 2.11
CA TYR A 73 7.87 5.89 3.38
C TYR A 73 8.09 4.93 4.56
N ASP A 74 7.64 3.68 4.43
CA ASP A 74 7.82 2.65 5.46
C ASP A 74 9.31 2.40 5.75
N SER A 75 10.15 2.46 4.72
CA SER A 75 11.60 2.37 4.85
C SER A 75 12.19 3.58 5.59
N ILE A 76 11.74 4.81 5.30
CA ILE A 76 12.14 6.04 5.99
C ILE A 76 11.84 5.91 7.49
N VAL A 77 10.58 5.59 7.82
CA VAL A 77 10.10 5.51 9.20
C VAL A 77 10.81 4.40 9.98
N LYS A 78 10.87 3.18 9.43
CA LYS A 78 11.45 2.03 10.14
C LYS A 78 12.96 2.09 10.27
N LYS A 79 13.65 2.51 9.21
CA LYS A 79 15.13 2.56 9.18
C LYS A 79 15.67 3.92 9.61
N LYS A 80 14.79 4.86 9.99
CA LYS A 80 15.13 6.24 10.36
C LYS A 80 16.02 6.92 9.31
N LEU A 81 15.72 6.68 8.03
CA LEU A 81 16.44 7.32 6.94
C LEU A 81 16.00 8.79 6.87
N ASP A 82 16.93 9.67 6.57
CA ASP A 82 16.64 11.08 6.35
C ASP A 82 15.96 11.25 4.96
N ASN A 83 14.80 11.91 4.90
CA ASN A 83 14.10 12.21 3.65
C ASN A 83 15.00 12.90 2.61
N LYS A 84 15.96 13.71 3.06
CA LYS A 84 16.96 14.34 2.20
C LYS A 84 17.81 13.32 1.45
N VAL A 85 18.10 12.17 2.05
CA VAL A 85 18.87 11.10 1.39
C VAL A 85 18.08 10.52 0.23
N ILE A 86 16.77 10.28 0.40
CA ILE A 86 15.93 9.74 -0.68
C ILE A 86 15.71 10.77 -1.78
N SER A 87 15.48 12.04 -1.42
CA SER A 87 15.42 13.13 -2.40
C SER A 87 16.70 13.20 -3.23
N ASN A 88 17.87 13.13 -2.58
CA ASN A 88 19.15 13.13 -3.28
C ASN A 88 19.33 11.90 -4.19
N PHE A 89 18.88 10.71 -3.77
CA PHE A 89 18.92 9.54 -4.66
C PHE A 89 18.00 9.72 -5.87
N TYR A 90 16.80 10.28 -5.67
CA TYR A 90 15.88 10.60 -6.75
C TYR A 90 16.51 11.61 -7.72
N ASP A 91 16.97 12.75 -7.23
CA ASP A 91 17.57 13.82 -8.06
C ASP A 91 18.79 13.34 -8.83
N LYS A 92 19.67 12.57 -8.17
CA LYS A 92 20.83 11.98 -8.83
C LYS A 92 20.41 10.97 -9.88
N THR A 93 19.45 10.09 -9.60
CA THR A 93 18.92 9.16 -10.60
C THR A 93 18.38 9.91 -11.81
N MET A 94 17.58 10.95 -11.58
CA MET A 94 17.02 11.80 -12.63
C MET A 94 18.11 12.48 -13.47
N SER A 95 19.18 12.96 -12.85
CA SER A 95 20.30 13.58 -13.57
C SER A 95 21.11 12.59 -14.43
N TYR A 96 21.19 11.32 -14.01
CA TYR A 96 21.93 10.26 -14.71
C TYR A 96 21.14 9.61 -15.86
N VAL A 97 19.81 9.70 -15.82
CA VAL A 97 18.92 9.01 -16.75
C VAL A 97 18.47 10.01 -17.81
N SER A 98 18.87 9.79 -19.07
CA SER A 98 18.55 10.71 -20.16
C SER A 98 17.04 10.99 -20.25
N ASN A 99 16.65 12.19 -20.72
CA ASN A 99 15.25 12.64 -20.83
C ASN A 99 14.31 11.66 -21.55
N ARG A 100 14.82 10.73 -22.38
CA ARG A 100 14.01 9.71 -23.06
C ARG A 100 13.57 8.55 -22.16
N HIS A 101 14.31 8.26 -21.10
CA HIS A 101 14.03 7.16 -20.17
C HIS A 101 13.23 7.61 -18.93
N ASN A 102 13.19 8.92 -18.67
CA ASN A 102 12.50 9.52 -17.54
C ASN A 102 10.96 9.44 -17.63
N LYS A 103 10.38 9.35 -18.84
CA LYS A 103 8.91 9.38 -19.04
C LYS A 103 8.17 8.25 -18.30
N PHE A 104 8.86 7.17 -17.96
CA PHE A 104 8.27 5.99 -17.33
C PHE A 104 8.67 5.79 -15.87
N MET A 105 9.39 6.74 -15.27
CA MET A 105 9.85 6.62 -13.89
C MET A 105 8.74 7.01 -12.89
N CYS A 106 8.66 6.30 -11.77
CA CYS A 106 7.79 6.72 -10.67
C CYS A 106 8.38 7.96 -10.00
N TYR A 107 7.59 9.04 -9.92
CA TYR A 107 7.95 10.22 -9.16
C TYR A 107 8.01 9.88 -7.67
N TYR A 108 9.05 10.37 -7.01
CA TYR A 108 9.15 10.34 -5.55
C TYR A 108 8.31 11.47 -4.96
N TYR A 109 7.54 11.15 -3.93
CA TYR A 109 6.83 12.13 -3.11
C TYR A 109 7.32 12.04 -1.67
N SER A 110 7.78 13.17 -1.14
CA SER A 110 8.16 13.30 0.28
C SER A 110 6.90 13.46 1.12
N TYR A 111 6.23 12.35 1.45
CA TYR A 111 4.91 12.38 2.07
C TYR A 111 4.89 13.15 3.41
N ASP A 112 5.94 13.02 4.23
CA ASP A 112 6.04 13.73 5.52
C ASP A 112 6.13 15.26 5.36
N GLU A 113 6.64 15.74 4.22
CA GLU A 113 6.79 17.17 3.96
C GLU A 113 5.59 17.74 3.18
N CYS A 114 4.89 16.89 2.42
CA CYS A 114 3.83 17.31 1.51
C CYS A 114 2.42 17.19 2.12
N PHE A 115 2.22 16.40 3.17
CA PHE A 115 0.89 16.09 3.68
C PHE A 115 0.80 16.10 5.21
N ARG A 116 -0.38 16.47 5.71
CA ARG A 116 -0.77 16.21 7.11
C ARG A 116 -1.07 14.73 7.29
N GLU A 117 -0.66 14.17 8.42
CA GLU A 117 -0.87 12.76 8.78
C GLU A 117 -0.54 11.81 7.60
N PRO A 118 0.70 11.80 7.09
CA PRO A 118 1.11 11.08 5.88
C PRO A 118 0.79 9.58 5.91
N GLU A 119 0.88 8.92 7.06
CA GLU A 119 0.46 7.52 7.24
C GLU A 119 -1.01 7.30 6.84
N ASN A 120 -1.87 8.24 7.17
CA ASN A 120 -3.29 8.19 6.85
C ASN A 120 -3.53 8.44 5.37
N ILE A 121 -2.82 9.39 4.74
CA ILE A 121 -2.84 9.57 3.28
C ILE A 121 -2.41 8.29 2.55
N LEU A 122 -1.34 7.65 3.03
CA LEU A 122 -0.84 6.41 2.43
C LEU A 122 -1.85 5.26 2.54
N LYS A 123 -2.59 5.16 3.65
CA LYS A 123 -3.71 4.20 3.76
C LYS A 123 -4.79 4.48 2.71
N LEU A 124 -5.16 5.73 2.48
CA LEU A 124 -6.17 6.09 1.47
C LEU A 124 -5.68 5.80 0.04
N LEU A 125 -4.42 6.08 -0.26
CA LEU A 125 -3.81 5.76 -1.55
C LEU A 125 -3.70 4.26 -1.79
N ASN A 126 -3.41 3.48 -0.74
CA ASN A 126 -3.42 2.03 -0.82
C ASN A 126 -4.81 1.48 -1.13
N PHE A 127 -5.86 2.05 -0.53
CA PHE A 127 -7.24 1.70 -0.88
C PHE A 127 -7.52 1.94 -2.37
N GLN A 128 -7.20 3.14 -2.88
CA GLN A 128 -7.40 3.49 -4.30
C GLN A 128 -6.65 2.54 -5.24
N SER A 129 -5.41 2.20 -4.87
CA SER A 129 -4.54 1.32 -5.67
C SER A 129 -5.07 -0.11 -5.74
N ASN A 130 -5.80 -0.58 -4.72
CA ASN A 130 -6.31 -1.94 -4.65
C ASN A 130 -7.84 -2.03 -4.77
N ILE A 131 -8.50 -0.97 -5.27
CA ILE A 131 -9.95 -0.84 -5.26
C ILE A 131 -10.66 -1.97 -6.03
N ASN A 132 -10.09 -2.42 -7.14
CA ASN A 132 -10.63 -3.50 -7.96
C ASN A 132 -10.62 -4.85 -7.22
N ILE A 133 -9.54 -5.12 -6.47
CA ILE A 133 -9.43 -6.33 -5.66
C ILE A 133 -10.45 -6.30 -4.54
N ILE A 134 -10.55 -5.15 -3.86
CA ILE A 134 -11.51 -4.95 -2.78
C ILE A 134 -12.93 -5.16 -3.32
N GLU A 135 -13.27 -4.59 -4.46
CA GLU A 135 -14.56 -4.80 -5.12
C GLU A 135 -14.82 -6.28 -5.42
N GLN A 136 -13.84 -7.00 -5.96
CA GLN A 136 -13.98 -8.44 -6.25
C GLN A 136 -14.22 -9.26 -4.99
N ILE A 137 -13.48 -9.00 -3.92
CA ILE A 137 -13.66 -9.68 -2.62
C ILE A 137 -15.06 -9.41 -2.06
N LEU A 138 -15.56 -8.18 -2.18
CA LEU A 138 -16.86 -7.80 -1.63
C LEU A 138 -18.06 -8.39 -2.41
N LYS A 139 -17.87 -8.87 -3.64
CA LYS A 139 -18.91 -9.57 -4.41
C LYS A 139 -19.28 -10.92 -3.80
N ASP A 140 -18.37 -11.53 -3.05
CA ASP A 140 -18.57 -12.81 -2.38
C ASP A 140 -18.50 -12.62 -0.85
N ARG A 141 -19.66 -12.69 -0.19
CA ARG A 141 -19.77 -12.52 1.28
C ARG A 141 -19.09 -13.63 2.07
N ASP A 142 -18.89 -14.80 1.46
CA ASP A 142 -18.22 -15.94 2.09
C ASP A 142 -16.71 -15.96 1.80
N HIS A 143 -16.21 -15.01 0.99
CA HIS A 143 -14.78 -14.88 0.71
C HIS A 143 -14.01 -14.74 2.03
N GLU A 144 -12.92 -15.49 2.19
CA GLU A 144 -12.15 -15.55 3.45
C GLU A 144 -11.57 -14.18 3.89
N HIS A 145 -11.52 -13.23 2.97
CA HIS A 145 -11.05 -11.86 3.20
C HIS A 145 -12.14 -10.79 3.21
N TYR A 146 -13.42 -11.16 3.04
CA TYR A 146 -14.56 -10.22 3.01
C TYR A 146 -14.56 -9.28 4.23
N CYS A 147 -14.54 -9.90 5.43
CA CYS A 147 -14.58 -9.21 6.71
C CYS A 147 -13.50 -8.16 6.88
N PHE A 148 -12.35 -8.46 6.29
CA PHE A 148 -11.16 -7.67 6.44
C PHE A 148 -11.17 -6.48 5.48
N CYS A 149 -11.60 -6.69 4.24
CA CYS A 149 -11.88 -5.61 3.30
C CYS A 149 -12.95 -4.65 3.85
N GLU A 150 -14.02 -5.18 4.43
CA GLU A 150 -15.07 -4.36 5.06
C GLU A 150 -14.49 -3.47 6.17
N LYS A 151 -13.75 -4.04 7.13
CA LYS A 151 -13.09 -3.29 8.21
C LYS A 151 -12.13 -2.21 7.69
N TYR A 152 -11.36 -2.54 6.66
CA TYR A 152 -10.44 -1.59 6.06
C TYR A 152 -11.15 -0.41 5.39
N ILE A 153 -12.29 -0.65 4.75
CA ILE A 153 -13.11 0.41 4.17
C ILE A 153 -13.61 1.35 5.27
N TYR A 154 -14.13 0.80 6.37
CA TYR A 154 -14.53 1.62 7.53
C TYR A 154 -13.39 2.47 8.08
N GLU A 155 -12.19 1.89 8.19
CA GLU A 155 -11.00 2.64 8.61
C GLU A 155 -10.70 3.79 7.63
N CYS A 156 -10.72 3.55 6.32
CA CYS A 156 -10.50 4.57 5.31
C CYS A 156 -11.53 5.70 5.37
N VAL A 157 -12.82 5.37 5.54
CA VAL A 157 -13.88 6.37 5.69
C VAL A 157 -13.66 7.21 6.94
N ASN A 158 -13.34 6.59 8.08
CA ASN A 158 -13.09 7.32 9.32
C ASN A 158 -11.88 8.26 9.22
N ILE A 159 -10.80 7.78 8.58
CA ILE A 159 -9.61 8.59 8.27
C ILE A 159 -10.02 9.80 7.42
N TYR A 160 -10.74 9.58 6.32
CA TYR A 160 -11.19 10.66 5.44
C TYR A 160 -12.01 11.70 6.21
N LYS A 161 -13.04 11.27 6.96
CA LYS A 161 -13.93 12.19 7.69
C LYS A 161 -13.14 13.03 8.70
N LYS A 162 -12.27 12.39 9.49
CA LYS A 162 -11.42 13.07 10.47
C LYS A 162 -10.52 14.11 9.80
N MET A 163 -9.76 13.69 8.79
CA MET A 163 -8.79 14.57 8.13
C MET A 163 -9.46 15.71 7.37
N HIS A 164 -10.57 15.43 6.68
CA HIS A 164 -11.32 16.44 5.96
C HIS A 164 -11.86 17.52 6.90
N ASN A 165 -12.45 17.13 8.03
CA ASN A 165 -12.95 18.08 9.03
C ASN A 165 -11.84 18.90 9.70
N THR A 166 -10.67 18.29 9.89
CA THR A 166 -9.55 18.93 10.57
C THR A 166 -8.83 19.94 9.66
N TYR A 167 -8.59 19.57 8.41
CA TYR A 167 -7.67 20.31 7.52
C TYR A 167 -8.38 21.05 6.38
N CYS A 168 -9.61 20.67 6.01
CA CYS A 168 -10.28 21.17 4.80
C CYS A 168 -11.52 22.04 5.07
N SER A 169 -11.89 22.24 6.33
CA SER A 169 -13.11 22.94 6.73
C SER A 169 -12.97 24.47 6.84
N THR A 170 -11.76 25.03 6.79
CA THR A 170 -11.54 26.49 6.86
C THR A 170 -11.50 27.13 5.48
N SER A 171 -12.16 28.29 5.31
CA SER A 171 -12.34 29.01 4.04
C SER A 171 -11.08 29.72 3.51
N THR A 172 -9.94 29.55 4.17
CA THR A 172 -8.65 30.13 3.78
C THR A 172 -7.58 29.04 3.89
N ILE A 173 -7.55 28.12 2.93
CA ILE A 173 -6.43 27.21 2.76
C ILE A 173 -5.22 28.05 2.28
N SER A 174 -4.51 28.69 3.20
CA SER A 174 -3.30 29.45 2.90
C SER A 174 -2.03 28.62 3.05
N ASP A 175 -2.10 27.47 3.74
CA ASP A 175 -0.97 26.53 3.89
C ASP A 175 -0.93 25.57 2.69
N SER A 176 0.23 25.48 2.03
CA SER A 176 0.46 24.59 0.89
C SER A 176 0.32 23.11 1.25
N ILE A 177 0.63 22.71 2.49
CA ILE A 177 0.50 21.34 2.99
C ILE A 177 -0.97 20.99 3.18
N ASP A 178 -1.77 21.89 3.76
CA ASP A 178 -3.20 21.65 3.92
C ASP A 178 -3.89 21.58 2.56
N ASN A 179 -3.50 22.44 1.60
CA ASN A 179 -4.00 22.37 0.22
C ASN A 179 -3.68 21.02 -0.45
N ALA A 180 -2.42 20.58 -0.37
CA ALA A 180 -2.01 19.29 -0.93
C ALA A 180 -2.77 18.12 -0.28
N THR A 181 -2.94 18.15 1.05
CA THR A 181 -3.72 17.16 1.81
C THR A 181 -5.17 17.14 1.34
N CYS A 182 -5.83 18.30 1.27
CA CYS A 182 -7.24 18.40 0.87
C CYS A 182 -7.48 18.03 -0.59
N ASN A 183 -6.52 18.32 -1.49
CA ASN A 183 -6.60 17.85 -2.87
C ASN A 183 -6.54 16.32 -2.95
N ASN A 184 -5.70 15.68 -2.13
CA ASN A 184 -5.64 14.21 -2.04
C ASN A 184 -6.95 13.62 -1.50
N LEU A 185 -7.51 14.22 -0.45
CA LEU A 185 -8.79 13.82 0.12
C LEU A 185 -9.94 13.98 -0.87
N ARG A 186 -9.95 15.06 -1.67
CA ARG A 186 -10.94 15.25 -2.75
C ARG A 186 -10.84 14.17 -3.81
N THR A 187 -9.62 13.82 -4.24
CA THR A 187 -9.39 12.71 -5.17
C THR A 187 -9.88 11.39 -4.59
N PHE A 188 -9.58 11.11 -3.32
CA PHE A 188 -10.11 9.94 -2.62
C PHE A 188 -11.63 9.92 -2.63
N SER A 189 -12.28 11.04 -2.29
CA SER A 189 -13.73 11.15 -2.27
C SER A 189 -14.35 10.82 -3.63
N SER A 190 -13.79 11.35 -4.73
CA SER A 190 -14.28 11.06 -6.08
C SER A 190 -14.16 9.59 -6.44
N ILE A 191 -13.02 8.97 -6.15
CA ILE A 191 -12.79 7.54 -6.42
C ILE A 191 -13.71 6.67 -5.57
N TYR A 192 -13.87 7.02 -4.29
CA TYR A 192 -14.73 6.28 -3.37
C TYR A 192 -16.20 6.35 -3.78
N SER A 193 -16.68 7.48 -4.28
CA SER A 193 -18.04 7.60 -4.82
C SER A 193 -18.30 6.66 -6.01
N ILE A 194 -17.31 6.51 -6.90
CA ILE A 194 -17.40 5.57 -8.03
C ILE A 194 -17.47 4.12 -7.50
N PHE A 195 -16.62 3.79 -6.53
CA PHE A 195 -16.63 2.48 -5.88
C PHE A 195 -17.94 2.19 -5.14
N LEU A 196 -18.51 3.16 -4.43
CA LEU A 196 -19.81 3.01 -3.80
C LEU A 196 -20.88 2.62 -4.83
N SER A 197 -20.91 3.31 -5.97
CA SER A 197 -21.85 2.98 -7.05
C SER A 197 -21.63 1.58 -7.62
N SER A 198 -20.38 1.08 -7.67
CA SER A 198 -20.12 -0.28 -8.16
C SER A 198 -20.55 -1.37 -7.17
N VAL A 199 -20.46 -1.12 -5.86
CA VAL A 199 -20.79 -2.10 -4.81
C VAL A 199 -22.23 -2.05 -4.30
N GLN A 200 -22.98 -0.98 -4.61
CA GLN A 200 -24.39 -0.80 -4.21
C GLN A 200 -25.30 -1.98 -4.58
N ASN A 201 -25.00 -2.73 -5.63
CA ASN A 201 -25.85 -3.85 -6.07
C ASN A 201 -25.69 -5.13 -5.24
N PHE A 202 -24.66 -5.22 -4.39
CA PHE A 202 -24.37 -6.45 -3.63
C PHE A 202 -23.95 -6.20 -2.18
N ASN A 203 -23.70 -4.95 -1.78
CA ASN A 203 -23.29 -4.63 -0.41
C ASN A 203 -23.82 -3.28 0.10
N ASP A 204 -25.00 -3.29 0.70
CA ASP A 204 -25.67 -2.11 1.27
C ASP A 204 -25.03 -1.61 2.58
N LYS A 205 -24.05 -2.33 3.15
CA LYS A 205 -23.43 -1.99 4.45
C LYS A 205 -22.24 -1.06 4.32
N ILE A 206 -21.74 -0.83 3.09
CA ILE A 206 -20.55 -0.01 2.88
C ILE A 206 -20.83 1.45 3.28
N PRO A 207 -20.02 2.04 4.19
CA PRO A 207 -20.25 3.37 4.72
C PRO A 207 -20.12 4.46 3.65
N THR A 208 -20.93 5.51 3.76
CA THR A 208 -20.78 6.72 2.94
C THR A 208 -19.79 7.71 3.58
N LEU A 209 -19.26 8.62 2.75
CA LEU A 209 -18.41 9.71 3.22
C LEU A 209 -19.17 10.86 3.87
N ASP A 210 -20.52 10.79 3.96
CA ASP A 210 -21.33 11.84 4.58
C ASP A 210 -20.92 12.06 6.03
N LEU A 211 -20.54 13.30 6.33
CA LEU A 211 -20.03 13.76 7.62
C LEU A 211 -21.10 13.78 8.72
N LYS A 212 -22.38 13.61 8.36
CA LYS A 212 -23.51 13.61 9.32
C LYS A 212 -23.77 12.25 9.98
N ASN A 213 -23.26 11.15 9.42
CA ASN A 213 -23.50 9.80 9.92
C ASN A 213 -22.33 9.31 10.77
N ASN A 214 -22.55 9.16 12.08
CA ASN A 214 -21.51 8.91 13.08
C ASN A 214 -21.53 7.53 13.76
N GLU A 215 -22.46 6.63 13.43
CA GLU A 215 -22.46 5.28 14.00
C GLU A 215 -22.49 4.20 12.94
N PHE A 216 -21.52 3.28 13.02
CA PHE A 216 -21.42 2.11 12.17
C PHE A 216 -21.24 0.87 13.03
N LEU A 217 -22.15 -0.09 12.87
CA LEU A 217 -22.02 -1.43 13.43
C LEU A 217 -21.31 -2.30 12.40
N ILE A 218 -20.04 -2.63 12.67
CA ILE A 218 -19.32 -3.64 11.89
C ILE A 218 -19.88 -5.00 12.30
N GLU A 219 -20.78 -5.54 11.48
CA GLU A 219 -21.44 -6.82 11.76
C GLU A 219 -20.53 -8.02 11.48
N CYS A 220 -19.42 -7.81 10.74
CA CYS A 220 -18.56 -8.92 10.39
C CYS A 220 -17.72 -9.45 11.56
N SER A 221 -18.06 -10.69 11.96
CA SER A 221 -17.24 -11.54 12.82
C SER A 221 -16.25 -12.31 11.95
N ILE A 222 -14.95 -12.18 12.23
CA ILE A 222 -13.92 -12.98 11.56
C ILE A 222 -14.20 -14.44 11.93
N LYS A 223 -14.60 -15.27 10.97
CA LYS A 223 -14.58 -16.73 11.15
C LYS A 223 -13.13 -17.10 11.42
N LYS A 224 -12.76 -17.28 12.70
CA LYS A 224 -11.48 -17.88 13.05
C LYS A 224 -11.52 -19.26 12.41
N LYS A 225 -10.58 -19.58 11.52
CA LYS A 225 -10.31 -20.99 11.20
C LYS A 225 -9.93 -21.64 12.53
N GLU A 226 -10.84 -22.43 13.08
CA GLU A 226 -10.50 -23.38 14.14
C GLU A 226 -9.31 -24.20 13.62
N PRO A 227 -8.24 -24.37 14.41
CA PRO A 227 -7.26 -25.39 14.10
C PRO A 227 -8.02 -26.70 13.90
N GLU A 228 -7.79 -27.40 12.79
CA GLU A 228 -8.29 -28.77 12.64
C GLU A 228 -7.93 -29.54 13.91
N PRO A 229 -8.91 -30.13 14.61
CA PRO A 229 -8.60 -30.91 15.78
C PRO A 229 -7.79 -32.11 15.30
N LEU A 230 -6.52 -32.15 15.70
CA LEU A 230 -5.75 -33.39 15.73
C LEU A 230 -6.60 -34.39 16.50
N SER A 231 -7.03 -35.44 15.80
CA SER A 231 -7.78 -36.52 16.41
C SER A 231 -6.88 -37.27 17.38
N ASP A 232 -6.91 -36.88 18.65
CA ASP A 232 -6.56 -37.76 19.75
C ASP A 232 -7.81 -37.99 20.58
N ARG A 233 -8.42 -39.15 20.37
CA ARG A 233 -9.41 -39.72 21.29
C ARG A 233 -8.65 -40.20 22.52
N ASN A 234 -8.88 -39.56 23.66
CA ASN A 234 -9.02 -40.27 24.93
C ASN A 234 -10.06 -39.56 25.80
N ASP A 235 -10.79 -40.37 26.54
CA ASP A 235 -12.16 -40.13 26.99
C ASP A 235 -12.35 -39.11 28.12
N ASN A 236 -13.54 -38.50 28.06
CA ASN A 236 -14.53 -38.26 29.12
C ASN A 236 -14.88 -36.79 29.47
N PRO A 237 -16.18 -36.46 29.69
CA PRO A 237 -16.70 -35.09 29.71
C PRO A 237 -16.95 -34.58 31.12
N ASP A 238 -16.59 -33.33 31.43
CA ASP A 238 -17.48 -32.42 32.17
C ASP A 238 -16.95 -30.98 32.27
N SER A 239 -17.90 -30.06 32.44
CA SER A 239 -17.76 -28.64 32.78
C SER A 239 -17.59 -27.62 31.64
N SER A 240 -18.72 -27.01 31.31
CA SER A 240 -18.86 -25.75 30.57
C SER A 240 -18.27 -24.58 31.38
N ILE A 241 -17.17 -23.99 30.89
CA ILE A 241 -16.67 -22.71 31.41
C ILE A 241 -17.11 -21.59 30.47
N SER A 242 -18.06 -20.79 30.94
CA SER A 242 -18.45 -19.51 30.33
C SER A 242 -17.28 -18.53 30.39
N LEU A 243 -16.62 -18.29 29.25
CA LEU A 243 -15.55 -17.29 29.14
C LEU A 243 -16.16 -15.92 28.82
N THR A 244 -16.39 -15.15 29.87
CA THR A 244 -16.60 -13.69 29.80
C THR A 244 -15.29 -13.05 29.35
N VAL A 245 -15.20 -12.58 28.11
CA VAL A 245 -13.99 -11.92 27.60
C VAL A 245 -14.07 -10.41 27.86
N GLN A 246 -13.31 -9.95 28.85
CA GLN A 246 -12.96 -8.54 29.03
C GLN A 246 -12.21 -8.01 27.80
N ARG A 247 -12.60 -6.82 27.33
CA ARG A 247 -11.86 -6.03 26.34
C ARG A 247 -10.58 -5.49 26.98
N THR A 248 -9.43 -6.04 26.59
CA THR A 248 -8.13 -5.43 26.83
C THR A 248 -7.61 -4.83 25.53
N LEU A 249 -7.21 -3.56 25.60
CA LEU A 249 -6.49 -2.85 24.55
C LEU A 249 -5.19 -3.57 24.16
N GLY A 250 -4.82 -3.43 22.89
CA GLY A 250 -3.41 -3.42 22.48
C GLY A 250 -2.97 -4.58 21.61
N THR A 251 -3.04 -4.40 20.30
CA THR A 251 -1.96 -4.85 19.40
C THR A 251 -2.05 -4.06 18.09
N ALA A 252 -1.06 -3.20 17.88
CA ALA A 252 -0.80 -2.60 16.58
C ALA A 252 -0.32 -3.71 15.62
N ALA A 253 -1.27 -4.48 15.09
CA ALA A 253 -1.04 -5.51 14.08
C ALA A 253 -2.05 -5.34 12.92
N GLY A 254 -2.36 -4.09 12.54
CA GLY A 254 -3.47 -3.79 11.64
C GLY A 254 -3.11 -3.62 10.16
N ILE A 255 -1.85 -3.32 9.82
CA ILE A 255 -1.52 -2.86 8.45
C ILE A 255 -0.77 -3.93 7.64
N SER A 256 0.04 -4.79 8.28
CA SER A 256 0.91 -5.73 7.58
C SER A 256 0.15 -6.88 6.87
N SER A 257 -0.92 -7.40 7.47
CA SER A 257 -1.70 -8.52 6.93
C SER A 257 -2.54 -8.13 5.70
N LEU A 258 -3.02 -6.90 5.62
CA LEU A 258 -3.87 -6.41 4.51
C LEU A 258 -3.08 -6.26 3.24
N LEU A 259 -1.89 -5.72 3.39
CA LEU A 259 -0.96 -5.51 2.29
C LEU A 259 -0.40 -6.84 1.80
N ALA A 260 -0.33 -7.87 2.65
CA ALA A 260 0.00 -9.23 2.23
C ALA A 260 -1.16 -9.86 1.43
N VAL A 261 -2.41 -9.74 1.90
CA VAL A 261 -3.60 -10.27 1.25
C VAL A 261 -3.86 -9.62 -0.11
N LEU A 262 -3.93 -8.28 -0.18
CA LEU A 262 -4.18 -7.55 -1.42
C LEU A 262 -3.10 -7.86 -2.48
N TYR A 263 -1.85 -8.04 -2.06
CA TYR A 263 -0.78 -8.46 -2.95
C TYR A 263 -0.91 -9.89 -3.45
N LYS A 264 -1.27 -10.85 -2.59
CA LYS A 264 -1.44 -12.27 -2.98
C LYS A 264 -2.53 -12.39 -4.06
N VAL A 265 -3.61 -11.65 -3.91
CA VAL A 265 -4.68 -11.59 -4.92
C VAL A 265 -4.17 -10.93 -6.20
N ASN A 266 -3.50 -9.77 -6.11
CA ASN A 266 -2.90 -9.10 -7.28
C ASN A 266 -1.93 -10.00 -8.05
N ALA A 267 -0.98 -10.64 -7.36
CA ALA A 267 0.02 -11.52 -7.98
C ALA A 267 -0.63 -12.70 -8.71
N ASN A 268 -1.68 -13.30 -8.12
CA ASN A 268 -2.45 -14.37 -8.76
C ASN A 268 -3.19 -13.87 -10.00
N THR A 269 -3.79 -12.68 -9.96
CA THR A 269 -4.45 -12.07 -11.13
C THR A 269 -3.47 -11.79 -12.26
N TYR A 270 -2.30 -11.22 -11.97
CA TYR A 270 -1.24 -11.00 -12.97
C TYR A 270 -0.68 -12.30 -13.55
N LEU A 271 -0.51 -13.35 -12.73
CA LEU A 271 -0.09 -14.67 -13.20
C LEU A 271 -1.14 -15.32 -14.10
N ASN A 272 -2.42 -15.21 -13.74
CA ASN A 272 -3.54 -15.75 -14.53
C ASN A 272 -3.69 -15.05 -15.89
N ILE A 273 -3.40 -13.75 -15.98
CA ILE A 273 -3.36 -13.00 -17.25
C ILE A 273 -2.16 -13.43 -18.12
N LEU A 274 -1.02 -13.75 -17.51
CA LEU A 274 0.16 -14.21 -18.24
C LEU A 274 0.03 -15.67 -18.71
N THR A 275 -0.69 -16.52 -17.99
CA THR A 275 -0.97 -17.90 -18.40
C THR A 275 -2.04 -17.95 -19.49
N THR A 276 -3.12 -17.18 -19.38
CA THR A 276 -4.15 -17.07 -20.44
C THR A 276 -3.58 -16.53 -21.77
N ARG A 277 -2.68 -15.55 -21.72
CA ARG A 277 -1.97 -15.06 -22.92
C ARG A 277 -0.98 -16.05 -23.54
N LYS A 278 -0.54 -17.08 -22.80
CA LYS A 278 0.28 -18.16 -23.35
C LYS A 278 -0.56 -19.23 -24.05
N THR A 279 -1.77 -19.47 -23.58
CA THR A 279 -2.71 -20.41 -24.22
C THR A 279 -3.34 -19.87 -25.50
N ASP A 280 -3.51 -18.55 -25.64
CA ASP A 280 -4.03 -17.94 -26.89
C ASP A 280 -2.98 -17.82 -28.02
N LYS A 281 -1.75 -18.28 -27.79
CA LYS A 281 -0.63 -18.26 -28.76
C LYS A 281 -0.15 -19.66 -29.16
N GLN A 282 -0.95 -20.69 -28.90
CA GLN A 282 -0.78 -22.06 -29.41
C GLN A 282 -1.95 -22.41 -30.29
#